data_AF-A0A800BMN2-F1
#
_entry.id   AF-A0A800BMN2-F1
#
_cell.length_a   1.000
_cell.length_b   1.000
_cell.length_c   1.000
_cell.angle_alpha   90.00
_cell.angle_beta   90.00
_cell.angle_gamma   90.00
#
_symmetry.space_group_name_H-M   'P 1'
#
loop_
_entity.id
_entity.type
_entity.pdbx_description
1 polymer ?
#
loop_
_entity_poly.entity_id
_entity_poly.type
_entity_poly.pdbx_seq_one_letter_code
_entity_poly.pdbx_strand_id
1 'polypeptide(L)'
;MAARLDSLPEGPKWLVQLASVIGIDFDQEILKSLAGEMDVDSLLARLVEEGFFERIGGDSDGNYRFRHLLMREVAYHSLLRRDRKQLHELTALSIEKTYSSTLYLHAGRLSEHFYAAGNWDKALHYIYMAAEQAQKAYACHEALILLDRALETVTHLPQKERGAHLVRIQNKRGMLLYCVGNMEEARDSFGEMLTIAYLIQYYNWTAQFKEALKLCQKLR
;
A
#
# COMPACT_ATOMS: atom_id res chain seq x y z
N MET A 1 -12.07 24.04 8.45
CA MET A 1 -10.86 23.46 7.82
C MET A 1 -10.84 23.70 6.30
N ALA A 2 -11.89 23.37 5.53
CA ALA A 2 -11.96 23.66 4.08
C ALA A 2 -11.68 25.12 3.71
N ALA A 3 -12.41 26.08 4.30
CA ALA A 3 -12.19 27.51 4.05
C ALA A 3 -10.76 28.02 4.39
N ARG A 4 -10.05 27.33 5.30
CA ARG A 4 -8.67 27.68 5.69
C ARG A 4 -7.64 27.14 4.69
N LEU A 5 -7.90 25.98 4.10
CA LEU A 5 -7.10 25.48 2.98
C LEU A 5 -7.32 26.35 1.74
N ASP A 6 -8.56 26.76 1.45
CA ASP A 6 -8.89 27.57 0.28
C ASP A 6 -8.38 29.03 0.36
N SER A 7 -8.10 29.54 1.56
CA SER A 7 -7.47 30.85 1.73
C SER A 7 -5.95 30.86 1.46
N LEU A 8 -5.32 29.69 1.31
CA LEU A 8 -3.89 29.63 0.99
C LEU A 8 -3.64 30.01 -0.48
N PRO A 9 -2.53 30.73 -0.77
CA PRO A 9 -2.04 30.87 -2.13
C PRO A 9 -1.72 29.50 -2.75
N GLU A 10 -1.65 29.43 -4.08
CA GLU A 10 -1.49 28.17 -4.82
C GLU A 10 -0.27 27.35 -4.36
N GLY A 11 0.89 27.97 -4.14
CA GLY A 11 2.10 27.27 -3.69
C GLY A 11 1.94 26.56 -2.34
N PRO A 12 1.66 27.28 -1.23
CA PRO A 12 1.38 26.65 0.07
C PRO A 12 0.23 25.64 0.01
N LYS A 13 -0.86 25.94 -0.72
CA LYS A 13 -2.00 25.03 -0.87
C LYS A 13 -1.57 23.71 -1.52
N TRP A 14 -0.81 23.78 -2.60
CA TRP A 14 -0.28 22.60 -3.29
C TRP A 14 0.65 21.79 -2.39
N LEU A 15 1.52 22.45 -1.61
CA LEU A 15 2.41 21.75 -0.67
C LEU A 15 1.64 20.99 0.42
N VAL A 16 0.54 21.57 0.94
CA VAL A 16 -0.36 20.89 1.88
C VAL A 16 -1.06 19.70 1.23
N GLN A 17 -1.48 19.83 -0.03
CA GLN A 17 -2.07 18.72 -0.78
C GLN A 17 -1.06 17.59 -1.04
N LEU A 18 0.19 17.90 -1.42
CA LEU A 18 1.27 16.90 -1.58
C LEU A 18 1.52 16.15 -0.26
N ALA A 19 1.73 16.89 0.84
CA ALA A 19 1.93 16.30 2.16
C ALA A 19 0.76 15.39 2.57
N SER A 20 -0.48 15.75 2.20
CA SER A 20 -1.67 14.96 2.57
C SER A 20 -1.67 13.55 1.97
N VAL A 21 -1.04 13.40 0.79
CA VAL A 21 -0.85 12.11 0.13
C VAL A 21 0.26 11.31 0.79
N ILE A 22 1.37 11.95 1.20
CA ILE A 22 2.52 11.28 1.84
C ILE A 22 2.14 10.63 3.18
N GLY A 23 1.36 11.33 4.01
CA GLY A 23 0.96 10.81 5.32
C GLY A 23 0.54 11.91 6.30
N ILE A 24 0.10 11.49 7.49
CA ILE A 24 -0.06 12.43 8.62
C ILE A 24 1.29 12.93 9.11
N ASP A 25 2.27 12.02 9.13
CA ASP A 25 3.68 12.27 9.33
C ASP A 25 4.38 12.09 8.00
N PHE A 26 5.24 13.04 7.66
CA PHE A 26 5.94 13.02 6.37
C PHE A 26 7.36 13.56 6.50
N ASP A 27 8.22 12.97 5.70
CA ASP A 27 9.63 13.34 5.56
C ASP A 27 9.73 14.50 4.55
N GLN A 28 10.48 15.53 4.93
CA GLN A 28 10.72 16.69 4.08
C GLN A 28 11.43 16.34 2.77
N GLU A 29 12.34 15.38 2.74
CA GLU A 29 13.02 14.94 1.52
C GLU A 29 12.04 14.35 0.51
N ILE A 30 11.10 13.54 0.98
CA ILE A 30 10.03 12.99 0.15
C ILE A 30 9.15 14.12 -0.39
N LEU A 31 8.76 15.08 0.46
CA LEU A 31 7.98 16.24 0.02
C LEU A 31 8.74 17.08 -1.03
N LYS A 32 10.04 17.36 -0.81
CA LYS A 32 10.91 18.08 -1.75
C LYS A 32 10.97 17.40 -3.11
N SER A 33 11.09 16.08 -3.13
CA SER A 33 11.13 15.32 -4.38
C SER A 33 9.86 15.45 -5.24
N LEU A 34 8.72 15.77 -4.60
CA LEU A 34 7.41 15.91 -5.27
C LEU A 34 7.08 17.36 -5.62
N ALA A 35 7.67 18.32 -4.90
CA ALA A 35 7.37 19.75 -5.04
C ALA A 35 8.09 20.43 -6.22
N GLY A 36 9.05 19.75 -6.88
CA GLY A 36 9.79 20.31 -8.00
C GLY A 36 10.67 21.49 -7.59
N GLU A 37 10.56 22.62 -8.30
CA GLU A 37 11.39 23.82 -8.11
C GLU A 37 10.89 24.77 -7.00
N MET A 38 9.89 24.35 -6.20
CA MET A 38 9.35 25.18 -5.13
C MET A 38 10.36 25.36 -3.99
N ASP A 39 10.38 26.53 -3.35
CA ASP A 39 11.12 26.76 -2.11
C ASP A 39 10.39 26.11 -0.92
N VAL A 40 10.56 24.78 -0.81
CA VAL A 40 9.88 23.95 0.19
C VAL A 40 10.27 24.35 1.62
N ASP A 41 11.51 24.75 1.86
CA ASP A 41 11.97 25.14 3.20
C ASP A 41 11.22 26.38 3.70
N SER A 42 11.15 27.43 2.89
CA SER A 42 10.41 28.66 3.23
C SER A 42 8.91 28.40 3.37
N LEU A 43 8.33 27.59 2.50
CA LEU A 43 6.91 27.25 2.55
C LEU A 43 6.56 26.42 3.78
N LEU A 44 7.41 25.47 4.18
CA LEU A 44 7.21 24.68 5.40
C LEU A 44 7.31 25.56 6.65
N ALA A 45 8.29 26.45 6.73
CA ALA A 45 8.40 27.40 7.84
C ALA A 45 7.11 28.23 7.99
N ARG A 46 6.62 28.79 6.89
CA ARG A 46 5.36 29.53 6.84
C ARG A 46 4.15 28.66 7.27
N LEU A 47 4.03 27.44 6.76
CA LEU A 47 2.90 26.55 7.08
C LEU A 47 2.93 26.04 8.53
N VAL A 48 4.10 26.01 9.17
CA VAL A 48 4.24 25.76 10.62
C VAL A 48 3.75 26.96 11.42
N GLU A 49 4.16 28.18 11.06
CA GLU A 49 3.70 29.43 11.69
C GLU A 49 2.18 29.61 11.54
N GLU A 50 1.66 29.37 10.34
CA GLU A 50 0.23 29.41 10.05
C GLU A 50 -0.52 28.22 10.67
N GLY A 51 0.16 27.25 11.28
CA GLY A 51 -0.42 26.17 12.07
C GLY A 51 -1.08 25.03 11.30
N PHE A 52 -0.64 24.79 10.06
CA PHE A 52 -0.98 23.59 9.30
C PHE A 52 -0.11 22.40 9.73
N PHE A 53 1.16 22.67 9.99
CA PHE A 53 2.16 21.66 10.34
C PHE A 53 2.83 21.90 11.68
N GLU A 54 3.48 20.86 12.17
CA GLU A 54 4.40 20.86 13.31
C GLU A 54 5.66 20.10 12.91
N ARG A 55 6.82 20.56 13.39
CA ARG A 55 8.08 19.82 13.22
C ARG A 55 8.12 18.66 14.23
N ILE A 56 8.56 17.49 13.79
CA ILE A 56 8.78 16.31 14.63
C ILE A 56 10.28 16.00 14.62
N GLY A 57 10.88 15.80 15.80
CA GLY A 57 12.31 15.49 15.93
C GLY A 57 13.20 16.71 16.23
N GLY A 58 14.51 16.49 16.25
CA GLY A 58 15.53 17.55 16.45
C GLY A 58 15.91 18.25 15.15
N ASP A 59 16.78 19.26 15.23
CA ASP A 59 17.10 20.20 14.15
C ASP A 59 17.68 19.57 12.85
N SER A 60 18.10 18.30 12.87
CA SER A 60 18.78 17.64 11.74
C SER A 60 17.92 16.70 10.89
N ASP A 61 16.83 16.14 11.42
CA ASP A 61 16.01 15.14 10.71
C ASP A 61 14.60 15.72 10.48
N GLY A 62 14.42 16.35 9.32
CA GLY A 62 13.25 17.16 8.97
C GLY A 62 11.96 16.37 8.76
N ASN A 63 11.36 15.87 9.83
CA ASN A 63 10.02 15.30 9.80
C ASN A 63 8.97 16.35 10.19
N TYR A 64 7.81 16.29 9.54
CA TYR A 64 6.69 17.17 9.81
C TYR A 64 5.42 16.36 10.02
N ARG A 65 4.50 16.91 10.80
CA ARG A 65 3.17 16.35 11.07
C ARG A 65 2.10 17.36 10.74
N PHE A 66 0.97 16.90 10.21
CA PHE A 66 -0.26 17.69 10.20
C PHE A 66 -0.73 17.96 11.64
N ARG A 67 -0.84 19.23 12.03
CA ARG A 67 -1.36 19.63 13.35
C ARG A 67 -2.78 19.09 13.60
N HIS A 68 -3.56 18.97 12.54
CA HIS A 68 -4.93 18.48 12.60
C HIS A 68 -5.19 17.42 11.54
N LEU A 69 -5.59 16.21 11.95
CA LEU A 69 -5.95 15.11 11.03
C LEU A 69 -7.03 15.54 10.03
N LEU A 70 -8.05 16.29 10.48
CA LEU A 70 -9.11 16.79 9.60
C LEU A 70 -8.56 17.72 8.50
N MET A 71 -7.48 18.47 8.75
CA MET A 71 -6.86 19.29 7.71
C MET A 71 -6.22 18.42 6.63
N ARG A 72 -5.55 17.32 7.02
CA ARG A 72 -5.03 16.34 6.06
C ARG A 72 -6.15 15.75 5.22
N GLU A 73 -7.25 15.32 5.83
CA GLU A 73 -8.38 14.74 5.11
C GLU A 73 -8.98 15.73 4.12
N VAL A 74 -9.20 16.97 4.54
CA VAL A 74 -9.70 18.04 3.65
C VAL A 74 -8.76 18.27 2.47
N ALA A 75 -7.45 18.38 2.72
CA ALA A 75 -6.46 18.55 1.66
C ALA A 75 -6.42 17.35 0.70
N TYR A 76 -6.43 16.13 1.25
CA TYR A 76 -6.44 14.91 0.46
C TYR A 76 -7.71 14.80 -0.41
N HIS A 77 -8.88 15.10 0.15
CA HIS A 77 -10.15 15.03 -0.57
C HIS A 77 -10.39 16.22 -1.52
N SER A 78 -9.61 17.30 -1.41
CA SER A 78 -9.64 18.40 -2.38
C SER A 78 -8.97 18.06 -3.72
N LEU A 79 -8.16 16.99 -3.77
CA LEU A 79 -7.52 16.50 -4.98
C LEU A 79 -8.47 15.65 -5.82
N LEU A 80 -8.40 15.79 -7.16
CA LEU A 80 -9.14 14.91 -8.06
C LEU A 80 -8.66 13.47 -7.90
N ARG A 81 -9.55 12.49 -8.15
CA ARG A 81 -9.21 11.06 -8.05
C ARG A 81 -8.01 10.67 -8.92
N ARG A 82 -7.89 11.26 -10.11
CA ARG A 82 -6.76 11.03 -11.04
C ARG A 82 -5.44 11.52 -10.42
N ASP A 83 -5.44 12.75 -9.90
CA ASP A 83 -4.25 13.36 -9.33
C ASP A 83 -3.79 12.62 -8.08
N ARG A 84 -4.73 12.18 -7.23
CA ARG A 84 -4.40 11.33 -6.08
C ARG A 84 -3.67 10.05 -6.49
N LYS A 85 -4.17 9.34 -7.51
CA LYS A 85 -3.50 8.12 -8.00
C LYS A 85 -2.08 8.41 -8.48
N GLN A 86 -1.90 9.47 -9.25
CA GLN A 86 -0.60 9.87 -9.76
C GLN A 86 0.36 10.28 -8.64
N LEU A 87 -0.12 11.06 -7.67
CA LEU A 87 0.68 11.46 -6.52
C LEU A 87 1.05 10.26 -5.64
N HIS A 88 0.15 9.30 -5.44
CA HIS A 88 0.49 8.06 -4.73
C HIS A 88 1.60 7.29 -5.44
N GLU A 89 1.56 7.17 -6.77
CA GLU A 89 2.64 6.53 -7.55
C GLU A 89 3.97 7.28 -7.36
N LEU A 90 3.96 8.61 -7.54
CA LEU A 90 5.16 9.43 -7.39
C LEU A 90 5.74 9.37 -5.97
N THR A 91 4.89 9.40 -4.94
CA THR A 91 5.32 9.23 -3.55
C THR A 91 5.96 7.87 -3.34
N ALA A 92 5.36 6.79 -3.87
CA ALA A 92 5.93 5.45 -3.74
C ALA A 92 7.31 5.35 -4.41
N LEU A 93 7.44 5.88 -5.63
CA LEU A 93 8.71 5.92 -6.36
C LEU A 93 9.77 6.75 -5.64
N SER A 94 9.37 7.84 -4.99
CA SER A 94 10.26 8.66 -4.16
C SER A 94 10.76 7.88 -2.95
N ILE A 95 9.86 7.20 -2.21
CA ILE A 95 10.23 6.33 -1.09
C ILE A 95 11.17 5.21 -1.57
N GLU A 96 10.91 4.59 -2.73
CA GLU A 96 11.79 3.56 -3.29
C GLU A 96 13.20 4.10 -3.54
N LYS A 97 13.31 5.32 -4.06
CA LYS A 97 14.59 5.95 -4.38
C LYS A 97 15.35 6.35 -3.12
N THR A 98 14.69 7.06 -2.20
CA THR A 98 15.31 7.60 -0.98
C THR A 98 15.77 6.49 -0.04
N TYR A 99 14.96 5.44 0.12
CA TYR A 99 15.25 4.35 1.07
C TYR A 99 15.62 3.04 0.37
N SER A 100 16.33 3.12 -0.76
CA SER A 100 16.68 1.96 -1.61
C SER A 100 17.43 0.85 -0.87
N SER A 101 18.24 1.18 0.14
CA SER A 101 18.96 0.22 0.98
C SER A 101 18.13 -0.39 2.11
N THR A 102 16.97 0.20 2.42
CA THR A 102 16.11 -0.15 3.57
C THR A 102 14.65 -0.31 3.19
N LEU A 103 14.35 -0.65 1.93
CA LEU A 103 12.97 -0.79 1.40
C LEU A 103 12.07 -1.67 2.27
N TYR A 104 12.63 -2.71 2.89
CA TYR A 104 11.90 -3.62 3.77
C TYR A 104 11.28 -2.92 4.98
N LEU A 105 11.86 -1.82 5.47
CA LEU A 105 11.31 -1.00 6.56
C LEU A 105 10.10 -0.18 6.10
N HIS A 106 10.02 0.11 4.80
CA HIS A 106 8.97 0.92 4.19
C HIS A 106 7.96 0.10 3.39
N ALA A 107 8.08 -1.22 3.36
CA ALA A 107 7.26 -2.12 2.56
C ALA A 107 5.75 -1.92 2.79
N GLY A 108 5.32 -1.75 4.04
CA GLY A 108 3.92 -1.46 4.36
C GLY A 108 3.43 -0.17 3.68
N ARG A 109 4.16 0.94 3.86
CA ARG A 109 3.83 2.23 3.22
C ARG A 109 3.87 2.15 1.69
N LEU A 110 4.90 1.51 1.13
CA LEU A 110 5.04 1.30 -0.32
C LEU A 110 3.84 0.52 -0.88
N SER A 111 3.42 -0.52 -0.18
CA SER A 111 2.25 -1.32 -0.58
C SER A 111 0.97 -0.48 -0.64
N GLU A 112 0.77 0.42 0.33
CA GLU A 112 -0.39 1.30 0.40
C GLU A 112 -0.40 2.34 -0.72
N HIS A 113 0.75 2.97 -0.97
CA HIS A 113 0.86 3.96 -2.05
C HIS A 113 0.66 3.32 -3.42
N PHE A 114 1.32 2.19 -3.74
CA PHE A 114 1.12 1.53 -5.02
C PHE A 114 -0.32 0.98 -5.18
N TYR A 115 -0.93 0.50 -4.09
CA TYR A 115 -2.35 0.09 -4.12
C TYR A 115 -3.25 1.28 -4.45
N ALA A 116 -3.07 2.41 -3.78
CA ALA A 116 -3.84 3.63 -4.03
C ALA A 116 -3.61 4.21 -5.44
N ALA A 117 -2.40 4.04 -5.99
CA ALA A 117 -2.08 4.39 -7.37
C ALA A 117 -2.73 3.47 -8.41
N GLY A 118 -3.04 2.23 -8.02
CA GLY A 118 -3.53 1.18 -8.91
C GLY A 118 -2.41 0.45 -9.66
N ASN A 119 -1.17 0.53 -9.16
CA ASN A 119 -0.05 -0.26 -9.64
C ASN A 119 -0.03 -1.60 -8.88
N TRP A 120 -0.85 -2.53 -9.35
CA TRP A 120 -1.15 -3.78 -8.65
C TRP A 120 0.06 -4.71 -8.53
N ASP A 121 0.94 -4.72 -9.52
CA ASP A 121 2.17 -5.53 -9.50
C ASP A 121 3.10 -5.09 -8.37
N LYS A 122 3.40 -3.79 -8.29
CA LYS A 122 4.23 -3.25 -7.21
C LYS A 122 3.54 -3.30 -5.86
N ALA A 123 2.23 -3.04 -5.80
CA ALA A 123 1.46 -3.17 -4.57
C ALA A 123 1.62 -4.60 -4.01
N LEU A 124 1.36 -5.62 -4.84
CA LEU A 124 1.46 -7.01 -4.42
C LEU A 124 2.90 -7.41 -4.03
N HIS A 125 3.90 -6.92 -4.75
CA HIS A 125 5.32 -7.10 -4.40
C HIS A 125 5.61 -6.62 -2.97
N TYR A 126 5.22 -5.39 -2.65
CA TYR A 126 5.45 -4.80 -1.33
C TYR A 126 4.55 -5.38 -0.24
N ILE A 127 3.32 -5.83 -0.56
CA ILE A 127 2.50 -6.59 0.39
C ILE A 127 3.22 -7.88 0.81
N TYR A 128 3.80 -8.63 -0.14
CA TYR A 128 4.55 -9.84 0.22
C TYR A 128 5.75 -9.54 1.12
N MET A 129 6.50 -8.48 0.80
CA MET A 129 7.63 -8.05 1.61
C MET A 129 7.17 -7.66 3.02
N ALA A 130 6.12 -6.84 3.14
CA ALA A 130 5.57 -6.44 4.43
C ALA A 130 5.07 -7.64 5.25
N ALA A 131 4.34 -8.58 4.62
CA ALA A 131 3.84 -9.77 5.30
C ALA A 131 4.97 -10.68 5.80
N GLU A 132 6.07 -10.78 5.06
CA GLU A 132 7.26 -11.50 5.49
C GLU A 132 7.94 -10.82 6.68
N GLN A 133 8.01 -9.49 6.70
CA GLN A 133 8.58 -8.74 7.83
C GLN A 133 7.70 -8.86 9.08
N ALA A 134 6.38 -8.75 8.94
CA ALA A 134 5.43 -8.98 10.04
C ALA A 134 5.54 -10.41 10.58
N GLN A 135 5.67 -11.41 9.71
CA GLN A 135 5.91 -12.79 10.11
C GLN A 135 7.23 -12.96 10.89
N LYS A 136 8.33 -12.38 10.42
CA LYS A 136 9.63 -12.42 11.12
C LYS A 136 9.57 -11.73 12.49
N ALA A 137 8.72 -10.73 12.64
CA ALA A 137 8.44 -10.05 13.89
C ALA A 137 7.42 -10.77 14.78
N TYR A 138 6.95 -11.96 14.40
CA TYR A 138 5.88 -12.72 15.06
C TYR A 138 4.52 -11.98 15.14
N ALA A 139 4.34 -10.94 14.32
CA ALA A 139 3.09 -10.21 14.15
C ALA A 139 2.16 -10.98 13.19
N CYS A 140 1.79 -12.20 13.56
CA CYS A 140 1.03 -13.11 12.69
C CYS A 140 -0.32 -12.52 12.24
N HIS A 141 -1.02 -11.80 13.13
CA HIS A 141 -2.29 -11.16 12.78
C HIS A 141 -2.10 -10.07 11.71
N GLU A 142 -1.07 -9.24 11.84
CA GLU A 142 -0.73 -8.23 10.83
C GLU A 142 -0.33 -8.87 9.49
N ALA A 143 0.45 -9.95 9.53
CA ALA A 143 0.79 -10.71 8.34
C ALA A 143 -0.46 -11.27 7.64
N LEU A 144 -1.46 -11.74 8.39
CA LEU A 144 -2.74 -12.22 7.83
C LEU A 144 -3.54 -11.08 7.18
N ILE A 145 -3.64 -9.92 7.83
CA ILE A 145 -4.29 -8.72 7.24
C ILE A 145 -3.62 -8.34 5.90
N LEU A 146 -2.28 -8.36 5.86
CA LEU A 146 -1.53 -8.08 4.65
C LEU A 146 -1.82 -9.13 3.55
N LEU A 147 -1.92 -10.41 3.91
CA LEU A 147 -2.25 -11.47 2.95
C LEU A 147 -3.69 -11.39 2.46
N ASP A 148 -4.63 -10.91 3.28
CA ASP A 148 -6.01 -10.64 2.83
C ASP A 148 -6.03 -9.50 1.81
N ARG A 149 -5.26 -8.43 2.04
CA ARG A 149 -5.05 -7.36 1.06
C ARG A 149 -4.37 -7.89 -0.22
N ALA A 150 -3.49 -8.88 -0.10
CA ALA A 150 -2.88 -9.55 -1.25
C ALA A 150 -3.94 -10.27 -2.09
N LEU A 151 -4.88 -10.98 -1.46
CA LEU A 151 -5.99 -11.66 -2.15
C LEU A 151 -6.85 -10.65 -2.93
N GLU A 152 -7.19 -9.51 -2.32
CA GLU A 152 -7.92 -8.43 -3.00
C GLU A 152 -7.12 -7.89 -4.18
N THR A 153 -5.85 -7.57 -3.98
CA THR A 153 -4.95 -7.00 -5.00
C THR A 153 -4.82 -7.91 -6.24
N VAL A 154 -4.71 -9.23 -6.04
CA VAL A 154 -4.59 -10.20 -7.13
C VAL A 154 -5.81 -10.19 -8.06
N THR A 155 -6.98 -9.79 -7.60
CA THR A 155 -8.19 -9.71 -8.45
C THR A 155 -8.06 -8.65 -9.56
N HIS A 156 -7.13 -7.71 -9.44
CA HIS A 156 -6.87 -6.68 -10.43
C HIS A 156 -5.81 -7.07 -11.47
N LEU A 157 -5.02 -8.12 -11.23
CA LEU A 157 -3.99 -8.60 -12.17
C LEU A 157 -4.60 -9.29 -13.39
N PRO A 158 -3.85 -9.44 -14.51
CA PRO A 158 -4.27 -10.28 -15.63
C PRO A 158 -4.61 -11.70 -15.19
N GLN A 159 -5.72 -12.27 -15.67
CA GLN A 159 -6.23 -13.59 -15.22
C GLN A 159 -5.16 -14.69 -15.27
N LYS A 160 -4.30 -14.69 -16.30
CA LYS A 160 -3.21 -15.65 -16.50
C LYS A 160 -2.14 -15.63 -15.39
N GLU A 161 -1.99 -14.52 -14.68
CA GLU A 161 -0.97 -14.34 -13.62
C GLU A 161 -1.54 -14.62 -12.22
N ARG A 162 -2.87 -14.56 -12.05
CA ARG A 162 -3.53 -14.68 -10.73
C ARG A 162 -3.26 -16.01 -10.04
N GLY A 163 -3.32 -17.11 -10.79
CA GLY A 163 -3.26 -18.46 -10.21
C GLY A 163 -2.00 -18.70 -9.37
N ALA A 164 -0.84 -18.32 -9.90
CA ALA A 164 0.43 -18.46 -9.19
C ALA A 164 0.48 -17.63 -7.89
N HIS A 165 -0.06 -16.41 -7.93
CA HIS A 165 -0.14 -15.56 -6.74
C HIS A 165 -1.13 -16.10 -5.70
N LEU A 166 -2.31 -16.57 -6.12
CA LEU A 166 -3.30 -17.14 -5.19
C LEU A 166 -2.75 -18.38 -4.47
N VAL A 167 -2.07 -19.29 -5.18
CA VAL A 167 -1.40 -20.45 -4.56
C VAL A 167 -0.39 -19.99 -3.52
N ARG A 168 0.47 -19.02 -3.87
CA ARG A 168 1.49 -18.49 -2.95
C ARG A 168 0.88 -17.83 -1.71
N ILE A 169 -0.17 -17.02 -1.88
CA ILE A 169 -0.87 -16.35 -0.79
C ILE A 169 -1.51 -17.37 0.13
N GLN A 170 -2.28 -18.32 -0.42
CA GLN A 170 -3.00 -19.30 0.41
C GLN A 170 -2.05 -20.25 1.13
N ASN A 171 -0.92 -20.61 0.52
CA ASN A 171 0.14 -21.34 1.22
C ASN A 171 0.63 -20.57 2.46
N LYS A 172 0.98 -19.29 2.29
CA LYS A 172 1.47 -18.45 3.40
C LYS A 172 0.41 -18.25 4.48
N ARG A 173 -0.85 -18.01 4.10
CA ARG A 173 -1.99 -17.87 5.04
C ARG A 173 -2.17 -19.17 5.83
N GLY A 174 -2.27 -20.31 5.15
CA GLY A 174 -2.43 -21.62 5.79
C GLY A 174 -1.31 -21.94 6.78
N MET A 175 -0.06 -21.68 6.41
CA MET A 175 1.09 -21.85 7.32
C MET A 175 0.99 -20.95 8.55
N LEU A 176 0.66 -19.67 8.39
CA LEU A 176 0.52 -18.73 9.51
C LEU A 176 -0.64 -19.12 10.43
N LEU A 177 -1.79 -19.46 9.87
CA LEU A 177 -2.98 -19.90 10.61
C LEU A 177 -2.73 -21.17 11.41
N TYR A 178 -2.01 -22.13 10.80
CA TYR A 178 -1.57 -23.34 11.49
C TYR A 178 -0.67 -23.02 12.68
N CYS A 179 0.32 -22.13 12.49
CA CYS A 179 1.24 -21.71 13.56
C CYS A 179 0.53 -21.00 14.73
N VAL A 180 -0.54 -20.24 14.48
CA VAL A 180 -1.33 -19.57 15.53
C VAL A 180 -2.46 -20.44 16.10
N GLY A 181 -2.55 -21.71 15.68
CA GLY A 181 -3.52 -22.68 16.20
C GLY A 181 -4.92 -22.59 15.58
N ASN A 182 -5.13 -21.77 14.55
CA ASN A 182 -6.41 -21.67 13.84
C ASN A 182 -6.49 -22.76 12.75
N MET A 183 -6.73 -24.00 13.19
CA MET A 183 -6.66 -25.19 12.34
C MET A 183 -7.73 -25.23 11.24
N GLU A 184 -8.91 -24.66 11.50
CA GLU A 184 -10.02 -24.63 10.54
C GLU A 184 -9.68 -23.74 9.35
N GLU A 185 -9.34 -22.47 9.58
CA GLU A 185 -8.97 -21.56 8.50
C GLU A 185 -7.66 -21.97 7.81
N ALA A 186 -6.74 -22.64 8.53
CA ALA A 186 -5.54 -23.21 7.95
C ALA A 186 -5.89 -24.30 6.92
N ARG A 187 -6.79 -25.22 7.29
CA ARG A 187 -7.28 -26.28 6.40
C ARG A 187 -7.96 -25.68 5.16
N ASP A 188 -8.78 -24.67 5.35
CA ASP A 188 -9.46 -24.00 4.24
C ASP A 188 -8.47 -23.35 3.28
N SER A 189 -7.48 -22.63 3.81
CA SER A 189 -6.42 -22.01 3.00
C SER A 189 -5.65 -23.06 2.19
N PHE A 190 -5.25 -24.18 2.80
CA PHE A 190 -4.59 -25.27 2.06
C PHE A 190 -5.51 -25.95 1.04
N GLY A 191 -6.80 -26.10 1.34
CA GLY A 191 -7.79 -26.64 0.41
C GLY A 191 -7.99 -25.75 -0.82
N GLU A 192 -8.08 -24.44 -0.64
CA GLU A 192 -8.13 -23.47 -1.74
C GLU A 192 -6.86 -23.52 -2.59
N MET A 193 -5.68 -23.54 -1.95
CA MET A 193 -4.40 -23.67 -2.64
C MET A 193 -4.36 -24.91 -3.54
N LEU A 194 -4.74 -26.08 -3.03
CA LEU A 194 -4.78 -27.33 -3.79
C LEU A 194 -5.76 -27.23 -4.96
N THR A 195 -6.95 -26.69 -4.72
CA THR A 195 -7.98 -26.50 -5.75
C THR A 195 -7.45 -25.65 -6.90
N ILE A 196 -6.80 -24.52 -6.59
CA ILE A 196 -6.21 -23.62 -7.59
C ILE A 196 -5.08 -24.33 -8.35
N ALA A 197 -4.20 -25.06 -7.65
CA ALA A 197 -3.10 -25.78 -8.28
C ALA A 197 -3.60 -26.83 -9.29
N TYR A 198 -4.64 -27.59 -8.94
CA TYR A 198 -5.29 -28.54 -9.85
C TYR A 198 -5.92 -27.83 -11.06
N LEU A 199 -6.60 -26.71 -10.86
CA LEU A 199 -7.20 -25.93 -11.95
C LEU A 199 -6.14 -25.40 -12.93
N ILE A 200 -5.00 -24.92 -12.43
CA ILE A 200 -3.89 -24.45 -13.27
C ILE A 200 -3.28 -25.61 -14.07
N GLN A 201 -2.98 -26.74 -13.43
CA GLN A 201 -2.45 -27.92 -14.12
C GLN A 201 -3.42 -28.40 -15.21
N TYR A 202 -4.71 -28.46 -14.90
CA TYR A 202 -5.74 -28.84 -15.85
C TYR A 202 -5.86 -27.85 -17.01
N TYR A 203 -5.83 -26.54 -16.74
CA TYR A 203 -5.85 -25.51 -17.80
C TYR A 203 -4.64 -25.63 -18.73
N ASN A 204 -3.44 -25.83 -18.18
CA ASN A 204 -2.22 -26.02 -18.95
C ASN A 204 -2.28 -27.29 -19.81
N TRP A 205 -3.01 -28.31 -19.36
CA TRP A 205 -3.17 -29.57 -20.09
C TRP A 205 -4.28 -29.53 -21.16
N THR A 206 -5.35 -28.76 -20.95
CA THR A 206 -6.57 -28.83 -21.78
C THR A 206 -6.91 -27.56 -22.57
N ALA A 207 -6.38 -26.40 -22.19
CA ALA A 207 -6.82 -25.08 -22.66
C ALA A 207 -8.35 -24.79 -22.49
N GLN A 208 -9.07 -25.57 -21.66
CA GLN A 208 -10.54 -25.48 -21.51
C GLN A 208 -10.96 -25.13 -20.07
N PHE A 209 -11.05 -23.82 -19.78
CA PHE A 209 -11.34 -23.29 -18.44
C PHE A 209 -12.75 -23.62 -17.89
N LYS A 210 -13.77 -23.74 -18.75
CA LYS A 210 -15.17 -23.93 -18.33
C LYS A 210 -15.48 -25.32 -17.77
N GLU A 211 -14.74 -26.35 -18.16
CA GLU A 211 -14.97 -27.73 -17.69
C GLU A 211 -14.30 -27.98 -16.34
N ALA A 212 -13.14 -27.36 -16.11
CA ALA A 212 -12.42 -27.41 -14.85
C ALA A 212 -13.25 -26.87 -13.67
N LEU A 213 -13.93 -25.74 -13.88
CA LEU A 213 -14.77 -25.09 -12.86
C LEU A 213 -15.95 -25.99 -12.43
N LYS A 214 -16.53 -26.73 -13.39
CA LYS A 214 -17.63 -27.69 -13.13
C LYS A 214 -17.15 -28.93 -12.36
N LEU A 215 -15.90 -29.35 -12.54
CA LEU A 215 -15.33 -30.49 -11.84
C LEU A 215 -15.01 -30.15 -10.37
N CYS A 216 -14.44 -28.98 -10.09
CA CYS A 216 -14.17 -28.55 -8.72
C CYS A 216 -15.46 -28.32 -7.89
N GLN A 217 -16.54 -27.86 -8.52
CA GLN A 217 -17.84 -27.71 -7.84
C GLN A 217 -18.51 -29.06 -7.49
N LYS A 218 -18.12 -30.16 -8.15
CA LYS A 218 -18.63 -31.52 -7.85
C LYS A 218 -17.85 -32.26 -6.76
N LEU A 219 -16.73 -31.70 -6.30
CA LEU A 219 -15.86 -32.30 -5.28
C LEU A 219 -16.02 -31.65 -3.88
N ARG A 220 -16.96 -30.72 -3.74
CA ARG A 220 -17.54 -30.30 -2.45
C ARG A 220 -18.83 -31.08 -2.21
#